data_AF-A0A2V7C2A6-F1
#
_entry.id   AF-A0A2V7C2A6-F1
#
_cell.length_a   1.000
_cell.length_b   1.000
_cell.length_c   1.000
_cell.angle_alpha   90.00
_cell.angle_beta   90.00
_cell.angle_gamma   90.00
#
_symmetry.space_group_name_H-M   'P 1'
#
loop_
_entity.id
_entity.type
_entity.pdbx_description
1 polymer ?
#
loop_
_entity_poly.entity_id
_entity_poly.type
_entity_poly.pdbx_seq_one_letter_code
_entity_poly.pdbx_strand_id
1 'polypeptide(L)'
;MAFVVFGALACLQPLAYADPPDPTWIAGFWDDADFDDVVVRITSTSGVAEAHSLRALEPHWAPISTAPVADDRLAPSPAVPERQSRCPPCA
;
A
#
# COMPACT_ATOMS: atom_id res chain seq x y z
N MET A 1 -3.86 29.31 0.41
CA MET A 1 -3.45 27.93 0.13
C MET A 1 -2.82 27.26 1.35
N ALA A 2 -1.71 27.76 1.90
CA ALA A 2 -1.08 27.14 3.09
C ALA A 2 -1.99 26.97 4.32
N PHE A 3 -2.80 27.98 4.66
CA PHE A 3 -3.76 27.90 5.78
C PHE A 3 -4.86 26.84 5.56
N VAL A 4 -5.29 26.63 4.32
CA VAL A 4 -6.29 25.61 3.98
C VAL A 4 -5.70 24.22 4.13
N VAL A 5 -4.45 24.02 3.67
CA VAL A 5 -3.73 22.75 3.84
C VAL A 5 -3.47 22.47 5.32
N PHE A 6 -3.00 23.47 6.07
CA PHE A 6 -2.77 23.32 7.51
C PHE A 6 -4.06 22.97 8.26
N GLY A 7 -5.16 23.66 7.95
CA GLY A 7 -6.48 23.34 8.51
C GLY A 7 -6.93 21.92 8.16
N ALA A 8 -6.78 21.50 6.90
CA ALA A 8 -7.11 20.14 6.48
C ALA A 8 -6.29 19.08 7.23
N LEU A 9 -4.97 19.28 7.36
CA LEU A 9 -4.08 18.38 8.10
C LEU A 9 -4.43 18.32 9.59
N ALA A 10 -4.76 19.45 10.21
CA ALA A 10 -5.19 19.48 11.61
C ALA A 10 -6.53 18.76 11.84
N CYS A 11 -7.43 18.78 10.84
CA CYS A 11 -8.75 18.14 10.93
C CYS A 11 -8.75 16.65 10.52
N LEU A 12 -7.76 16.17 9.77
CA LEU A 12 -7.70 14.79 9.27
C LEU A 12 -7.83 13.73 10.38
N GLN A 13 -7.04 13.86 11.45
CA GLN A 13 -7.07 12.91 12.56
C GLN A 13 -8.41 12.89 13.31
N PRO A 14 -8.95 14.02 13.82
CA PRO A 14 -10.24 13.98 14.52
C PRO A 14 -11.40 13.54 13.62
N LEU A 15 -11.35 13.81 12.31
CA LEU A 15 -12.36 13.30 11.36
C LEU A 15 -12.21 11.79 11.14
N ALA A 16 -10.98 11.25 11.13
CA ALA A 16 -10.76 9.80 10.99
C ALA A 16 -11.36 9.01 12.16
N TYR A 17 -11.29 9.55 13.38
CA TYR A 17 -11.88 8.95 14.59
C TYR A 17 -13.36 9.30 14.81
N ALA A 18 -13.98 10.07 13.91
CA ALA A 18 -15.42 10.38 14.01
C ALA A 18 -16.30 9.19 13.59
N ASP A 19 -15.75 8.32 12.73
CA ASP A 19 -16.35 7.04 12.38
C ASP A 19 -15.95 5.96 13.40
N PRO A 20 -16.81 4.95 13.65
CA PRO A 20 -16.44 3.83 14.49
C PRO A 20 -15.19 3.12 13.93
N PRO A 21 -14.34 2.51 14.80
CA PRO A 21 -13.19 1.74 14.37
C PRO A 21 -13.54 0.72 13.29
N ASP A 22 -12.70 0.62 12.27
CA ASP A 22 -12.92 -0.32 11.18
C ASP A 22 -12.85 -1.76 11.72
N PRO A 23 -13.94 -2.56 11.62
CA PRO A 23 -13.95 -3.94 12.12
C PRO A 23 -13.01 -4.86 11.33
N THR A 24 -12.52 -4.42 10.17
CA THR A 24 -11.54 -5.11 9.32
C THR A 24 -10.12 -4.58 9.47
N TRP A 25 -9.87 -3.74 10.48
CA TRP A 25 -8.53 -3.23 10.79
C TRP A 25 -7.57 -4.36 11.20
N ILE A 26 -6.41 -4.40 10.55
CA ILE A 26 -5.30 -5.31 10.81
C ILE A 26 -4.10 -4.44 11.19
N ALA A 27 -3.61 -4.61 12.41
CA ALA A 27 -2.40 -3.94 12.89
C ALA A 27 -1.18 -4.37 12.07
N GLY A 28 -0.29 -3.43 11.75
CA GLY A 28 0.87 -3.68 10.90
C GLY A 28 0.57 -3.70 9.40
N PHE A 29 -0.69 -3.57 8.97
CA PHE A 29 -1.04 -3.55 7.56
C PHE A 29 -1.57 -2.18 7.10
N TRP A 30 -2.39 -1.51 7.91
CA TRP A 30 -3.04 -0.26 7.53
C TRP A 30 -2.47 0.99 8.22
N ASP A 31 -1.51 0.82 9.13
CA ASP A 31 -0.82 1.85 9.92
C ASP A 31 0.57 2.22 9.37
N ASP A 32 0.83 1.99 8.08
CA ASP A 32 2.14 2.27 7.46
C ASP A 32 3.28 1.42 8.06
N ALA A 33 2.94 0.28 8.67
CA ALA A 33 3.88 -0.65 9.29
C ALA A 33 3.97 -2.00 8.56
N ASP A 34 3.65 -2.04 7.27
CA ASP A 34 3.72 -3.22 6.40
C ASP A 34 5.06 -3.36 5.65
N PHE A 35 5.99 -2.43 5.89
CA PHE A 35 7.36 -2.39 5.37
C PHE A 35 7.48 -2.17 3.85
N ASP A 36 6.46 -1.59 3.20
CA ASP A 36 6.59 -1.16 1.81
C ASP A 36 7.65 -0.04 1.65
N ASP A 37 7.82 0.78 2.68
CA ASP A 37 8.86 1.81 2.82
C ASP A 37 10.28 1.24 2.73
N VAL A 38 10.50 0.03 3.25
CA VAL A 38 11.77 -0.71 3.14
C VAL A 38 12.03 -1.09 1.69
N VAL A 39 11.02 -1.57 0.96
CA VAL A 39 11.14 -1.90 -0.47
C VAL A 39 11.47 -0.64 -1.28
N VAL A 40 10.77 0.46 -1.01
CA VAL A 40 11.06 1.77 -1.61
C VAL A 40 12.48 2.21 -1.29
N ARG A 41 12.93 2.06 -0.03
CA ARG A 41 14.28 2.43 0.39
C ARG A 41 15.35 1.58 -0.30
N ILE A 42 15.20 0.27 -0.34
CA ILE A 42 16.16 -0.63 -1.00
C ILE A 42 16.27 -0.31 -2.49
N THR A 43 15.14 -0.16 -3.18
CA THR A 43 15.10 0.12 -4.62
C THR A 43 15.57 1.53 -4.97
N SER A 44 15.28 2.52 -4.12
CA SER A 44 15.79 3.90 -4.29
C SER A 44 17.27 4.05 -3.92
N THR A 45 17.80 3.18 -3.05
CA THR A 45 19.23 3.15 -2.66
C THR A 45 20.11 2.44 -3.71
N SER A 46 19.64 2.30 -4.96
CA SER A 46 20.38 1.74 -6.11
C SER A 46 21.70 2.44 -6.48
N GLY A 47 22.20 3.37 -5.65
CA GLY A 47 23.50 4.03 -5.80
C GLY A 47 24.70 3.36 -5.13
N VAL A 48 24.52 2.32 -4.30
CA VAL A 48 25.63 1.64 -3.60
C VAL A 48 25.51 0.11 -3.70
N ALA A 49 25.20 -0.40 -4.90
CA ALA A 49 25.54 -1.77 -5.23
C ALA A 49 26.91 -1.76 -5.92
N GLU A 50 27.92 -2.30 -5.25
CA GLU A 50 29.17 -2.72 -5.90
C GLU A 50 28.77 -3.51 -7.15
N ALA A 51 29.25 -3.10 -8.33
CA ALA A 51 28.79 -3.60 -9.63
C ALA A 51 29.20 -5.07 -9.83
N HIS A 52 28.54 -5.98 -9.10
CA HIS A 52 28.67 -7.40 -9.30
C HIS A 52 28.04 -7.70 -10.65
N SER A 53 28.82 -8.33 -11.51
CA SER A 53 28.39 -8.70 -12.86
C SER A 53 27.13 -9.57 -12.77
N LEU A 54 25.98 -8.98 -13.06
CA LEU A 54 24.69 -9.69 -13.11
C LEU A 54 24.67 -10.80 -14.18
N ARG A 55 25.73 -10.93 -15.00
CA ARG A 55 25.90 -12.03 -15.96
C ARG A 55 25.87 -13.43 -15.33
N ALA A 56 26.16 -13.55 -14.03
CA ALA A 56 26.10 -14.84 -13.33
C ALA A 56 24.72 -15.14 -12.70
N LEU A 57 23.81 -14.16 -12.68
CA LEU A 57 22.45 -14.34 -12.18
C LEU A 57 21.57 -14.80 -13.34
N GLU A 58 21.47 -16.11 -13.52
CA GLU A 58 20.38 -16.71 -14.32
C GLU A 58 19.05 -16.34 -13.65
N PRO A 59 18.15 -15.58 -14.31
CA PRO A 59 16.84 -15.27 -13.75
C PRO A 59 16.04 -16.57 -13.65
N HIS A 60 15.90 -17.10 -12.43
CA HIS A 60 15.03 -18.23 -12.19
C HIS A 60 13.59 -17.71 -12.03
N TRP A 61 12.81 -17.79 -13.09
CA TRP A 61 11.38 -17.50 -13.02
C TRP A 61 10.66 -18.75 -12.53
N ALA A 62 10.40 -18.81 -11.22
CA ALA A 62 9.53 -19.83 -10.65
C ALA A 62 8.09 -19.31 -10.60
N PRO A 63 7.11 -19.96 -11.23
CA PRO A 63 5.71 -19.59 -11.06
C PRO A 63 5.28 -19.89 -9.63
N ILE A 64 4.96 -18.84 -8.86
CA ILE A 64 4.48 -18.96 -7.46
C ILE A 64 3.01 -19.41 -7.45
N SER A 65 2.23 -19.03 -8.47
CA SER A 65 0.86 -19.48 -8.68
C SER A 65 0.46 -19.27 -10.14
N THR A 66 -0.42 -20.12 -10.66
CA THR A 66 -1.07 -19.92 -11.94
C THR A 66 -2.54 -19.58 -11.68
N ALA A 67 -2.95 -18.37 -12.05
CA ALA A 67 -4.36 -18.03 -12.08
C ALA A 67 -4.93 -18.43 -13.44
N PRO A 68 -6.14 -19.01 -13.50
CA PRO A 68 -6.81 -19.20 -14.78
C PRO A 68 -6.98 -17.83 -15.44
N VAL A 69 -6.70 -17.76 -16.74
CA VAL A 69 -7.04 -16.58 -17.55
C VAL A 69 -8.55 -16.42 -17.42
N ALA A 70 -8.96 -15.37 -16.70
CA ALA A 70 -10.36 -15.00 -16.62
C ALA A 70 -10.85 -14.72 -18.03
N ASP A 71 -12.07 -15.13 -18.34
CA ASP A 71 -12.75 -14.77 -19.58
C ASP A 71 -12.68 -13.24 -19.75
N ASP A 72 -12.10 -12.75 -20.85
CA ASP A 72 -11.91 -11.31 -21.16
C ASP A 72 -13.23 -10.54 -21.33
N ARG A 73 -14.36 -11.19 -21.06
CA ARG A 73 -15.63 -10.50 -20.81
C ARG A 73 -15.39 -9.49 -19.72
N LEU A 74 -15.36 -8.22 -20.14
CA LEU A 74 -15.31 -7.05 -19.27
C LEU A 74 -16.52 -7.13 -18.31
N ALA A 75 -16.34 -7.83 -17.19
CA ALA A 75 -17.27 -7.74 -16.09
C ALA A 75 -17.29 -6.26 -15.70
N PRO A 76 -18.47 -5.68 -15.43
CA PRO A 76 -18.53 -4.35 -14.84
C PRO A 76 -17.58 -4.36 -13.64
N SER A 77 -16.63 -3.43 -13.62
CA SER A 77 -15.79 -3.29 -12.43
C SER A 77 -16.76 -3.11 -11.27
N PRO A 78 -16.67 -3.93 -10.20
CA PRO A 78 -17.47 -3.67 -9.02
C PRO A 78 -17.23 -2.21 -8.65
N ALA A 79 -18.32 -1.52 -8.29
CA ALA A 79 -18.21 -0.17 -7.80
C ALA A 79 -17.12 -0.17 -6.71
N VAL A 80 -16.08 0.63 -6.90
CA VAL A 80 -15.07 0.80 -5.87
C VAL A 80 -15.85 1.34 -4.67
N PRO A 81 -15.98 0.57 -3.57
CA PRO A 81 -16.64 1.10 -2.40
C PRO A 81 -15.91 2.37 -2.01
N GLU A 82 -16.65 3.38 -1.56
CA GLU A 82 -16.03 4.59 -1.01
C GLU A 82 -14.95 4.15 -0.02
N ARG A 83 -13.69 4.48 -0.33
CA ARG A 83 -12.58 4.18 0.57
C ARG A 83 -12.71 5.12 1.75
N GLN A 84 -13.51 4.73 2.74
CA GLN A 84 -13.40 5.33 4.05
C GLN A 84 -11.97 5.12 4.54
N SER A 85 -11.40 6.18 5.10
CA SER A 85 -10.15 6.07 5.85
C SER A 85 -10.37 5.01 6.93
N ARG A 86 -9.60 3.93 6.89
CA ARG A 86 -9.71 2.87 7.90
C ARG A 86 -9.19 3.46 9.21
N CYS A 87 -10.06 3.60 10.20
CA CYS A 87 -9.64 4.11 11.50
C CYS A 87 -9.08 2.96 12.35
N PRO A 88 -7.87 3.11 12.93
CA PRO A 88 -7.40 2.16 13.94
C PRO A 88 -8.35 2.12 15.14
N PRO A 89 -8.46 0.97 15.84
CA PRO A 89 -9.19 0.88 17.09
C PRO A 89 -8.57 1.78 18.18
N CYS A 90 -9.42 2.35 19.03
CA CYS A 90 -8.98 3.02 20.24
C CYS A 90 -8.33 1.99 21.18
N ALA A 91 -7.16 2.34 21.72
CA ALA A 91 -6.46 1.54 22.74
C ALA A 91 -7.23 1.51 24.07
#